data_AF-A0A212BZR0-F1
#
_entry.id   AF-A0A212BZR0-F1
#
_cell.length_a   1.000
_cell.length_b   1.000
_cell.length_c   1.000
_cell.angle_alpha   90.00
_cell.angle_beta   90.00
_cell.angle_gamma   90.00
#
_symmetry.space_group_name_H-M   'P 1'
#
loop_
_entity.id
_entity.type
_entity.pdbx_description
1 polymer ?
#
loop_
_entity_poly.entity_id
_entity_poly.type
_entity_poly.pdbx_seq_one_letter_code
_entity_poly.pdbx_strand_id
1 'polypeptide(L)'
;ITKGRNSYKYVDGKDTSLANWMRYVYCARDDEEQNLVALQYHGQIFYRNFQVVRPGCEQLVWYGDKYGKELGIKQDSRGKSKLAAGRGEHHPSSSNPPHPGEPPWSDSE
;
A
#
# COMPACT_ATOMS: atom_id res chain seq x y z
N ILE A 1 0.53 -18.67 -10.34
CA ILE A 1 1.72 -19.33 -10.92
C ILE A 1 2.02 -20.55 -10.06
N THR A 2 1.93 -21.76 -10.62
CA THR A 2 2.22 -23.02 -9.90
C THR A 2 3.74 -23.25 -9.83
N LYS A 3 4.23 -23.62 -8.64
CA LYS A 3 5.59 -24.13 -8.41
C LYS A 3 5.80 -25.38 -9.26
N GLY A 4 6.74 -25.36 -10.20
CA GLY A 4 7.19 -26.60 -10.87
C GLY A 4 7.96 -26.41 -12.18
N ARG A 5 7.70 -25.34 -12.92
CA ARG A 5 8.47 -24.97 -14.12
C ARG A 5 8.54 -23.46 -14.15
N ASN A 6 9.69 -22.86 -14.44
CA ASN A 6 9.88 -21.41 -14.64
C ASN A 6 9.07 -20.92 -15.86
N SER A 7 7.74 -20.93 -15.73
CA SER A 7 6.78 -20.47 -16.73
C SER A 7 6.16 -19.19 -16.19
N TYR A 8 6.66 -18.06 -16.70
CA TYR A 8 6.11 -16.75 -16.43
C TYR A 8 5.04 -16.44 -17.47
N LYS A 9 3.97 -15.78 -17.04
CA LYS A 9 2.96 -15.20 -17.92
C LYS A 9 2.98 -13.69 -17.71
N TYR A 10 2.74 -12.95 -18.77
CA TYR A 10 2.71 -11.49 -18.74
C TYR A 10 1.27 -11.01 -18.86
N VAL A 11 0.95 -9.95 -18.12
CA VAL A 11 -0.27 -9.18 -18.29
C VAL A 11 0.14 -7.88 -18.97
N ASP A 12 -0.27 -7.69 -20.22
CA ASP A 12 0.06 -6.48 -20.99
C ASP A 12 -1.08 -5.45 -20.86
N GLY A 13 -0.76 -4.30 -20.27
CA GLY A 13 -1.68 -3.17 -20.12
C GLY A 13 -1.58 -2.13 -21.24
N LYS A 14 -0.83 -2.39 -22.32
CA LYS A 14 -0.55 -1.38 -23.36
C LYS A 14 -1.81 -0.94 -24.12
N ASP A 15 -2.63 -1.88 -24.57
CA ASP A 15 -3.88 -1.60 -25.30
C ASP A 15 -4.97 -1.08 -24.35
N THR A 16 -5.34 0.18 -24.51
CA THR A 16 -6.36 0.86 -23.69
C THR A 16 -7.77 0.31 -23.88
N SER A 17 -8.06 -0.38 -24.97
CA SER A 17 -9.36 -1.01 -25.21
C SER A 17 -9.53 -2.35 -24.49
N LEU A 18 -8.42 -2.97 -24.07
CA LEU A 18 -8.37 -4.28 -23.41
C LEU A 18 -7.93 -4.19 -21.94
N ALA A 19 -7.30 -3.08 -21.54
CA ALA A 19 -6.78 -2.85 -20.20
C ALA A 19 -7.75 -2.05 -19.33
N ASN A 20 -7.54 -2.11 -18.01
CA ASN A 20 -8.30 -1.34 -17.04
C ASN A 20 -7.51 -0.12 -16.54
N TRP A 21 -8.08 0.60 -15.57
CA TRP A 21 -7.51 1.81 -14.98
C TRP A 21 -6.15 1.60 -14.28
N MET A 22 -5.82 0.37 -13.86
CA MET A 22 -4.59 0.10 -13.10
C MET A 22 -3.31 0.38 -13.92
N ARG A 23 -3.42 0.41 -15.25
CA ARG A 23 -2.32 0.81 -16.15
C ARG A 23 -1.82 2.24 -15.93
N TYR A 24 -2.65 3.10 -15.33
CA TYR A 24 -2.35 4.52 -15.10
C TYR A 24 -1.79 4.78 -13.70
N VAL A 25 -1.74 3.78 -12.82
CA VAL A 25 -1.15 3.92 -11.48
C VAL A 25 0.36 3.99 -11.63
N TYR A 26 0.97 5.04 -11.08
CA TYR A 26 2.42 5.22 -11.14
C TYR A 26 3.15 4.31 -10.14
N CYS A 27 4.37 3.92 -10.49
CA CYS A 27 5.25 3.23 -9.57
C CYS A 27 5.76 4.20 -8.51
N ALA A 28 5.73 3.79 -7.24
CA ALA A 28 6.42 4.52 -6.18
C ALA A 28 7.94 4.49 -6.42
N ARG A 29 8.61 5.60 -6.13
CA ARG A 29 10.06 5.79 -6.25
C ARG A 29 10.78 5.44 -4.94
N ASP A 30 10.10 5.63 -3.83
CA ASP A 30 10.57 5.33 -2.48
C ASP A 30 9.43 4.84 -1.58
N ASP A 31 9.79 4.38 -0.39
CA ASP A 31 8.84 3.83 0.59
C ASP A 31 7.97 4.91 1.26
N GLU A 32 8.37 6.18 1.21
CA GLU A 32 7.64 7.28 1.86
C GLU A 32 6.39 7.65 1.06
N GLU A 33 6.48 7.66 -0.26
CA GLU A 33 5.35 7.97 -1.15
C GLU A 33 4.48 6.76 -1.49
N GLN A 34 4.99 5.53 -1.30
CA GLN A 34 4.27 4.31 -1.59
C GLN A 34 2.98 4.22 -0.75
N ASN A 35 1.87 3.84 -1.40
CA ASN A 35 0.60 3.60 -0.69
C ASN A 35 -0.14 2.34 -1.16
N LEU A 36 0.26 1.79 -2.31
CA LEU A 36 -0.21 0.52 -2.86
C LEU A 36 0.90 -0.53 -2.87
N VAL A 37 0.53 -1.79 -2.61
CA VAL A 37 1.37 -2.96 -2.90
C VAL A 37 0.74 -3.78 -4.00
N ALA A 38 1.55 -4.21 -4.98
CA ALA A 38 1.14 -5.17 -5.99
C ALA A 38 1.33 -6.60 -5.46
N LEU A 39 0.31 -7.43 -5.60
CA LEU A 39 0.36 -8.84 -5.24
C LEU A 39 -0.25 -9.72 -6.32
N GLN A 40 0.24 -10.96 -6.41
CA GLN A 40 -0.36 -11.97 -7.26
C GLN A 40 -1.25 -12.90 -6.45
N TYR A 41 -2.51 -13.05 -6.86
CA TYR A 41 -3.47 -13.95 -6.23
C TYR A 41 -4.29 -14.68 -7.30
N HIS A 42 -4.39 -16.01 -7.19
CA HIS A 42 -5.03 -16.88 -8.19
C HIS A 42 -4.65 -16.60 -9.66
N GLY A 43 -3.38 -16.25 -9.90
CA GLY A 43 -2.89 -15.98 -11.26
C GLY A 43 -3.26 -14.61 -11.84
N GLN A 44 -3.85 -13.73 -11.02
CA GLN A 44 -4.17 -12.35 -11.36
C GLN A 44 -3.35 -11.37 -10.50
N ILE A 45 -3.25 -10.12 -10.95
CA ILE A 45 -2.54 -9.04 -10.26
C ILE A 45 -3.55 -8.13 -9.57
N PHE A 46 -3.32 -7.87 -8.28
CA PHE A 46 -4.15 -6.97 -7.47
C PHE A 46 -3.28 -5.91 -6.82
N TYR A 47 -3.85 -4.72 -6.66
CA TYR A 47 -3.27 -3.66 -5.84
C TYR A 47 -4.05 -3.53 -4.54
N ARG A 48 -3.33 -3.44 -3.42
CA ARG A 48 -3.91 -3.26 -2.09
C ARG A 48 -3.32 -2.04 -1.41
N ASN A 49 -4.17 -1.18 -0.87
CA ASN A 49 -3.75 -0.13 0.05
C ASN A 49 -3.17 -0.74 1.33
N PHE A 50 -1.99 -0.32 1.75
CA PHE A 50 -1.46 -0.68 3.07
C PHE A 50 -1.48 0.50 4.06
N GLN A 51 -1.85 1.68 3.57
CA GLN A 51 -2.09 2.89 4.37
C GLN A 51 -3.31 3.66 3.85
N VAL A 52 -3.78 4.63 4.63
CA VAL A 52 -4.90 5.50 4.23
C VAL A 52 -4.48 6.41 3.09
N VAL A 53 -5.21 6.38 1.98
CA VAL A 53 -5.05 7.31 0.86
C VAL A 53 -6.02 8.48 1.06
N ARG A 54 -5.49 9.68 1.32
CA ARG A 54 -6.33 10.88 1.48
C ARG A 54 -6.83 11.37 0.10
N PRO A 55 -7.99 12.04 0.04
CA PRO A 55 -8.43 12.70 -1.18
C PRO A 55 -7.35 13.62 -1.74
N GLY A 56 -7.15 13.58 -3.06
CA GLY A 56 -6.11 14.36 -3.74
C GLY A 56 -4.70 13.75 -3.67
N CYS A 57 -4.48 12.68 -2.91
CA CYS A 57 -3.21 11.95 -2.96
C CYS A 57 -3.17 10.99 -4.16
N GLU A 58 -2.01 10.94 -4.80
CA GLU A 58 -1.75 10.03 -5.91
C GLU A 58 -1.60 8.58 -5.44
N GLN A 59 -2.12 7.65 -6.23
CA GLN A 59 -1.96 6.21 -5.99
C GLN A 59 -0.60 5.76 -6.53
N LEU A 60 0.27 5.26 -5.66
CA LEU A 60 1.64 4.88 -5.99
C LEU A 60 1.93 3.45 -5.54
N VAL A 61 2.27 2.60 -6.52
CA VAL A 61 2.42 1.15 -6.33
C VAL A 61 3.88 0.71 -6.34
N TRP A 62 4.21 -0.22 -5.45
CA TRP A 62 5.45 -1.00 -5.57
C TRP A 62 5.19 -2.49 -5.37
N TYR A 63 6.07 -3.30 -5.95
CA TYR A 63 6.02 -4.76 -5.94
C TYR A 63 6.26 -5.32 -4.54
N GLY A 64 6.84 -4.51 -3.63
CA GLY A 64 7.27 -4.95 -2.30
C GLY A 64 8.50 -5.86 -2.36
N ASP A 65 9.19 -5.97 -1.22
CA ASP A 65 10.49 -6.64 -1.13
C ASP A 65 10.49 -8.09 -1.61
N LYS A 66 9.44 -8.85 -1.30
CA LYS A 66 9.38 -10.29 -1.59
C LYS A 66 9.10 -10.57 -3.07
N TYR A 67 8.08 -9.92 -3.63
CA TYR A 67 7.68 -10.14 -5.02
C TYR A 67 8.66 -9.48 -6.00
N GLY A 68 9.22 -8.30 -5.66
CA GLY A 68 10.31 -7.69 -6.41
C GLY A 68 11.56 -8.59 -6.49
N LYS A 69 11.98 -9.17 -5.35
CA LYS A 69 13.10 -10.13 -5.32
C LYS A 69 12.83 -11.40 -6.12
N GLU A 70 11.63 -11.97 -6.01
CA GLU A 70 11.22 -13.15 -6.79
C GLU A 70 11.24 -12.88 -8.31
N LEU A 71 11.00 -11.64 -8.73
CA LEU A 71 11.04 -11.20 -10.13
C LEU A 71 12.39 -10.60 -10.57
N GLY A 72 13.39 -10.54 -9.70
CA GLY A 72 14.69 -9.92 -9.99
C GLY A 72 14.68 -8.39 -10.11
N ILE A 73 13.61 -7.73 -9.68
CA ILE A 73 13.45 -6.27 -9.70
C ILE A 73 14.07 -5.70 -8.42
N LYS A 74 15.15 -4.93 -8.55
CA LYS A 74 15.79 -4.24 -7.43
C LYS A 74 15.13 -2.89 -7.21
N GLN A 75 14.60 -2.69 -6.00
CA GLN A 75 14.23 -1.35 -5.55
C GLN A 75 15.52 -0.56 -5.30
N ASP A 76 15.60 0.60 -5.92
CA ASP A 76 16.67 1.55 -5.69
C ASP A 76 16.56 2.12 -4.28
N SER A 77 17.58 1.88 -3.47
CA SER A 77 17.63 2.30 -2.07
C SER A 77 18.22 3.68 -1.85
N ARG A 78 18.21 4.59 -2.84
CA ARG A 78 18.76 5.96 -2.79
C ARG A 78 18.08 6.92 -1.76
N GLY A 79 17.57 6.40 -0.64
CA GLY A 79 17.05 7.15 0.50
C GLY A 79 17.26 6.51 1.89
N LYS A 80 18.01 5.39 2.01
CA LYS A 80 18.10 4.58 3.26
C LYS A 80 18.80 5.22 4.47
N SER A 81 19.22 6.48 4.43
CA SER A 81 19.55 7.25 5.63
C SER A 81 18.50 8.35 5.71
N LYS A 82 17.54 8.37 6.63
CA LYS A 82 17.74 9.05 7.94
C LYS A 82 16.74 8.67 9.06
N LEU A 83 15.91 7.63 8.96
CA LEU A 83 14.84 7.40 9.95
C LEU A 83 15.18 6.45 11.14
N ALA A 84 16.44 6.10 11.35
CA ALA A 84 16.85 5.22 12.46
C ALA A 84 17.15 5.92 13.80
N ALA A 85 16.81 7.20 13.98
CA ALA A 85 17.05 7.91 15.24
C ALA A 85 15.77 8.57 15.76
N GLY A 86 15.12 7.92 16.74
CA GLY A 86 14.12 8.58 17.57
C GLY A 86 12.85 7.78 17.90
N ARG A 87 12.93 6.50 18.28
CA ARG A 87 11.88 5.92 19.15
C ARG A 87 12.25 6.24 20.60
N GLY A 88 11.82 7.41 21.07
CA GLY A 88 11.66 7.67 22.49
C GLY A 88 10.40 6.97 22.98
N GLU A 89 10.55 6.14 23.99
CA GLU A 89 9.49 5.39 24.66
C GLU A 89 8.52 6.37 25.35
N HIS A 90 7.21 6.22 25.10
CA HIS A 90 6.17 6.87 25.90
C HIS A 90 5.28 5.77 26.49
N HIS A 91 5.52 5.51 27.77
CA HIS A 91 4.73 4.64 28.65
C HIS A 91 3.32 5.25 28.82
N PRO A 92 2.22 4.51 28.58
CA PRO A 92 0.88 5.03 28.87
C PRO A 92 0.60 4.83 30.37
N SER A 93 0.47 5.92 31.13
CA SER A 93 -0.09 5.87 32.48
C SER A 93 -1.60 5.78 32.41
N SER A 94 -2.14 4.87 33.23
CA SER A 94 -3.55 4.59 33.43
C SER A 94 -4.31 5.79 34.02
N SER A 95 -5.41 6.19 33.40
CA SER A 95 -6.56 6.78 34.09
C SER A 95 -7.86 6.49 33.31
N ASN A 96 -8.89 6.07 34.04
CA ASN A 96 -10.19 5.57 33.54
C ASN A 96 -10.99 6.60 32.72
N PRO A 97 -11.93 6.16 31.86
CA PRO A 97 -12.79 7.06 31.09
C PRO A 97 -14.02 7.52 31.90
N PRO A 98 -14.49 8.77 31.75
CA PRO A 98 -15.88 9.10 32.03
C PRO A 98 -16.76 8.73 30.81
N HIS A 99 -17.79 7.91 31.05
CA HIS A 99 -18.85 7.59 30.08
C HIS A 99 -19.89 8.75 30.01
N PRO A 100 -20.82 8.72 29.04
CA PRO A 100 -20.85 9.52 27.82
C PRO A 100 -21.74 10.77 27.93
N GLY A 101 -21.36 11.87 27.26
CA GLY A 101 -22.30 12.93 26.93
C GLY A 101 -23.17 12.50 25.75
N GLU A 102 -24.48 12.73 25.85
CA GLU A 102 -25.48 12.41 24.82
C GLU A 102 -25.19 13.13 23.48
N PRO A 103 -25.46 12.50 22.32
CA PRO A 103 -25.32 13.17 21.02
C PRO A 103 -26.51 14.11 20.73
N PRO A 104 -26.28 15.25 20.07
CA PRO A 104 -27.21 16.39 20.01
C PRO A 104 -28.34 16.25 18.97
N TRP A 105 -28.85 15.05 18.73
CA TRP A 105 -29.91 14.83 17.74
C TRP A 105 -31.10 14.12 18.38
N SER A 106 -31.70 14.77 19.38
CA SER A 106 -33.01 14.42 19.92
C SER A 106 -33.59 15.69 20.50
N ASP A 107 -34.26 16.46 19.65
CA ASP A 107 -35.50 17.20 19.96
C ASP A 107 -35.79 18.18 18.82
N SER A 108 -36.87 17.90 18.08
CA SER A 108 -37.83 18.88 17.55
C SER A 108 -38.98 18.11 16.90
N GLU A 109 -40.07 18.01 17.67
CA GLU A 109 -41.52 17.93 17.33
C GLU A 109 -42.01 17.16 16.10
#